data_AF-A0A4Y2T7X5-F1
#
_entry.id   AF-A0A4Y2T7X5-F1
#
_cell.length_a   1.000
_cell.length_b   1.000
_cell.length_c   1.000
_cell.angle_alpha   90.00
_cell.angle_beta   90.00
_cell.angle_gamma   90.00
#
_symmetry.space_group_name_H-M   'P 1'
#
loop_
_entity.id
_entity.type
_entity.pdbx_description
1 polymer ?
#
loop_
_entity_poly.entity_id
_entity_poly.type
_entity_poly.pdbx_seq_one_letter_code
_entity_poly.pdbx_strand_id
1 'polypeptide(L)'
;MIPYFHASWHFPYAKSTYLYLQDMLLLENLIDPSVFRRFIQGFLTVRCSAKFSCGTSTDHMIIEQSLMKSMQTDGDISRGRSTQESVISKRVYSMHATNTVCERLEDLGNVKMDR
;
A
#
# COMPACT_ATOMS: atom_id res chain seq x y z
N MET A 1 16.12 -3.47 -12.00
CA MET A 1 14.70 -3.21 -12.33
C MET A 1 14.53 -2.02 -13.26
N ILE A 2 15.13 -0.86 -12.98
CA ILE A 2 15.02 0.36 -13.81
C ILE A 2 15.28 0.15 -15.32
N PRO A 3 16.32 -0.60 -15.76
CA PRO A 3 16.55 -0.83 -17.19
C PRO A 3 15.43 -1.62 -17.87
N TYR A 4 14.78 -2.53 -17.13
CA TYR A 4 13.66 -3.33 -17.64
C TYR A 4 12.41 -2.47 -17.85
N PHE A 5 12.11 -1.53 -16.94
CA PHE A 5 10.97 -0.62 -17.07
C PHE A 5 11.12 0.34 -18.26
N HIS A 6 12.35 0.80 -18.55
CA HIS A 6 12.64 1.57 -19.76
C HIS A 6 12.50 0.74 -21.02
N ALA A 7 13.02 -0.50 -21.02
CA ALA A 7 12.92 -1.41 -22.16
C ALA A 7 11.47 -1.82 -22.47
N SER A 8 10.62 -1.94 -21.45
CA SER A 8 9.20 -2.28 -21.60
C SER A 8 8.29 -1.06 -21.82
N TRP A 9 8.86 0.14 -22.03
CA TRP A 9 8.12 1.40 -22.21
C TRP A 9 7.17 1.74 -21.04
N HIS A 10 7.44 1.20 -19.85
CA HIS A 10 6.66 1.46 -18.64
C HIS A 10 7.22 2.69 -17.92
N PHE A 11 7.21 3.83 -18.61
CA PHE A 11 7.80 5.07 -18.11
C PHE A 11 7.24 5.57 -16.77
N PRO A 12 5.93 5.45 -16.46
CA PRO A 12 5.42 5.82 -15.14
C PRO A 12 6.07 5.00 -14.03
N TYR A 13 6.26 3.69 -14.26
CA TYR A 13 6.93 2.81 -13.30
C TYR A 13 8.43 3.07 -13.22
N ALA A 14 9.09 3.39 -14.33
CA ALA A 14 10.48 3.81 -14.29
C ALA A 14 10.64 5.06 -13.42
N LYS A 15 9.80 6.08 -13.64
CA LYS A 15 9.82 7.35 -12.90
C LYS A 15 9.54 7.14 -11.41
N SER A 16 8.53 6.36 -11.05
CA SER A 16 8.25 6.04 -9.64
C SER A 16 9.38 5.25 -8.99
N THR A 17 10.03 4.34 -9.72
CA THR A 17 11.20 3.60 -9.21
C THR A 17 12.38 4.51 -8.94
N TYR A 18 12.61 5.55 -9.75
CA TYR A 18 13.64 6.55 -9.48
C TYR A 18 13.33 7.37 -8.22
N LEU A 19 12.09 7.83 -8.04
CA LEU A 19 11.68 8.57 -6.84
C LEU A 19 11.85 7.70 -5.59
N TYR A 20 11.36 6.46 -5.63
CA TYR A 20 11.53 5.50 -4.56
C TYR A 20 13.01 5.27 -4.20
N LEU A 21 13.89 5.18 -5.21
CA LEU A 21 15.33 5.02 -4.97
C LEU A 21 15.94 6.26 -4.30
N GLN A 22 15.55 7.46 -4.71
CA GLN A 22 15.98 8.71 -4.09
C GLN A 22 15.53 8.79 -2.64
N ASP A 23 14.26 8.47 -2.38
CA ASP A 23 13.69 8.48 -1.03
C ASP A 23 14.37 7.44 -0.12
N MET A 24 14.66 6.24 -0.66
CA MET A 24 15.37 5.19 0.06
C MET A 24 16.82 5.58 0.42
N LEU A 25 17.49 6.40 -0.40
CA LEU A 25 18.82 6.93 -0.08
C LEU A 25 18.79 8.00 1.01
N LEU A 26 17.71 8.77 1.08
CA LEU A 26 17.51 9.81 2.10
C LEU A 26 16.89 9.27 3.39
N LEU A 27 16.36 8.04 3.36
CA LEU A 27 15.61 7.40 4.44
C LEU A 27 16.37 7.34 5.77
N GLU A 28 17.68 7.13 5.73
CA GLU A 28 18.56 7.08 6.91
C GLU A 28 18.52 8.38 7.71
N ASN A 29 18.37 9.52 7.02
CA ASN A 29 18.35 10.84 7.64
C ASN A 29 16.94 11.32 8.01
N LEU A 30 15.90 10.70 7.44
CA LEU A 30 14.51 11.13 7.58
C LEU A 30 13.77 10.40 8.71
N ILE A 31 14.13 9.13 8.96
CA ILE A 31 13.42 8.25 9.89
C ILE A 31 14.19 8.11 11.21
N ASP A 32 13.45 7.89 12.30
CA ASP A 32 14.04 7.57 13.60
C ASP A 32 15.04 6.38 13.50
N PRO A 33 16.24 6.49 14.08
CA PRO A 33 17.29 5.46 13.98
C PRO A 33 16.86 4.07 14.46
N SER A 34 15.90 3.98 15.40
CA SER A 34 15.40 2.68 15.89
C SER A 34 14.51 1.98 14.87
N VAL A 35 13.71 2.74 14.13
CA VAL A 35 12.86 2.25 13.04
C VAL A 35 13.72 1.88 11.83
N PHE A 36 14.74 2.68 11.50
CA PHE A 36 15.70 2.35 10.44
C PHE A 36 16.46 1.05 10.72
N ARG A 37 16.87 0.79 11.97
CA ARG A 37 17.48 -0.50 12.35
C ARG A 37 16.55 -1.69 12.09
N ARG A 38 15.27 -1.57 12.43
CA ARG A 38 14.27 -2.61 12.14
C ARG A 38 14.03 -2.76 10.64
N PHE A 39 14.06 -1.66 9.90
CA PHE A 39 13.96 -1.67 8.45
C PHE A 39 15.10 -2.50 7.81
N ILE A 40 16.36 -2.24 8.19
CA ILE A 40 17.53 -2.99 7.71
C ILE A 40 17.50 -4.47 8.13
N GLN A 41 16.94 -4.77 9.30
CA GLN A 41 16.74 -6.15 9.77
C GLN A 41 15.68 -6.94 8.97
N GLY A 42 15.03 -6.33 7.96
CA GLY A 42 14.12 -7.01 7.05
C GLY A 42 12.65 -6.97 7.48
N PHE A 43 12.30 -6.19 8.52
CA PHE A 43 10.91 -6.08 8.98
C PHE A 43 9.98 -5.30 8.01
N LEU A 44 10.53 -4.71 6.94
CA LEU A 44 9.75 -4.10 5.87
C LEU A 44 8.89 -5.10 5.09
N THR A 45 9.40 -6.31 4.91
CA THR A 45 8.77 -7.32 4.05
C THR A 45 8.23 -8.46 4.90
N VAL A 46 6.90 -8.54 4.98
CA VAL A 46 6.23 -9.65 5.66
C VAL A 46 5.92 -10.75 4.66
N ARG A 47 6.23 -11.97 5.05
CA ARG A 47 5.96 -13.17 4.25
C ARG A 47 4.52 -13.63 4.48
N CYS A 48 3.63 -13.30 3.55
CA CYS A 48 2.24 -13.74 3.61
C CYS A 48 2.02 -15.19 3.13
N SER A 49 3.00 -15.82 2.47
CA SER A 49 2.86 -17.19 1.96
C SER A 49 4.18 -17.97 1.94
N ALA A 50 4.10 -19.29 2.05
CA ALA A 50 5.26 -20.19 1.97
C ALA A 50 5.86 -20.29 0.55
N LYS A 51 5.28 -19.65 -0.47
CA LYS A 51 5.85 -19.62 -1.83
C LYS A 51 7.18 -18.86 -1.85
N PHE A 52 8.13 -19.33 -2.65
CA PHE A 52 9.42 -18.66 -2.87
C PHE A 52 9.14 -17.23 -3.41
N SER A 53 9.87 -16.22 -2.93
CA SER A 53 9.71 -14.79 -3.28
C SER A 53 8.36 -14.13 -2.92
N CYS A 54 7.82 -14.37 -1.73
CA CYS A 54 6.65 -13.63 -1.20
C CYS A 54 7.09 -12.65 -0.10
N GLY A 55 7.92 -11.66 -0.44
CA GLY A 55 8.16 -10.50 0.42
C GLY A 55 7.25 -9.37 -0.03
N THR A 56 6.11 -9.17 0.63
CA THR A 56 5.22 -8.03 0.37
C THR A 56 5.50 -6.94 1.38
N SER A 57 5.60 -5.68 0.93
CA SER A 57 5.79 -4.54 1.84
C SER A 57 4.60 -4.42 2.79
N THR A 58 4.89 -4.26 4.08
CA THR A 58 3.86 -4.27 5.14
C THR A 58 2.87 -3.12 4.99
N ASP A 59 3.36 -1.91 4.68
CA ASP A 59 2.56 -0.68 4.66
C ASP A 59 1.63 -0.61 3.44
N HIS A 60 2.20 -0.56 2.23
CA HIS A 60 1.45 -0.28 1.01
C HIS A 60 0.82 -1.53 0.36
N MET A 61 1.41 -2.72 0.51
CA MET A 61 0.84 -3.93 -0.13
C MET A 61 -0.08 -4.74 0.79
N ILE A 62 0.26 -4.96 2.06
CA ILE A 62 -0.53 -5.86 2.90
C ILE A 62 -1.78 -5.17 3.42
N ILE A 63 -1.69 -3.93 3.91
CA ILE A 63 -2.85 -3.21 4.46
C ILE A 63 -3.86 -2.94 3.34
N GLU A 64 -3.42 -2.34 2.23
CA GLU A 64 -4.30 -2.04 1.09
C GLU A 64 -4.87 -3.31 0.46
N GLN A 65 -4.06 -4.34 0.18
CA GLN A 65 -4.61 -5.57 -0.42
C GLN A 65 -5.54 -6.31 0.54
N SER A 66 -5.25 -6.33 1.84
CA SER A 66 -6.15 -6.97 2.82
C SER A 66 -7.47 -6.20 2.90
N LEU A 67 -7.42 -4.88 2.85
CA LEU A 67 -8.61 -4.03 2.80
C LEU A 67 -9.39 -4.21 1.50
N MET A 68 -8.71 -4.20 0.35
CA MET A 68 -9.35 -4.42 -0.95
C MET A 68 -9.94 -5.83 -1.06
N LYS A 69 -9.27 -6.83 -0.49
CA LYS A 69 -9.77 -8.21 -0.44
C LYS A 69 -11.00 -8.31 0.44
N SER A 70 -11.02 -7.71 1.64
CA SER A 70 -12.20 -7.73 2.50
C SER A 70 -13.40 -7.05 1.83
N MET A 71 -13.15 -5.99 1.06
CA MET A 71 -14.18 -5.33 0.25
C MET A 71 -14.65 -6.18 -0.95
N GLN A 72 -13.81 -7.06 -1.51
CA GLN A 72 -14.16 -7.93 -2.65
C GLN A 72 -14.79 -9.27 -2.24
N THR A 73 -14.42 -9.87 -1.11
CA THR A 73 -14.95 -11.17 -0.70
C THR A 73 -16.41 -11.11 -0.26
N ASP A 74 -16.87 -9.96 0.21
CA ASP A 74 -18.06 -9.86 1.05
C ASP A 74 -19.19 -9.07 0.37
N GLY A 75 -19.57 -9.53 -0.83
CA GLY A 75 -20.64 -8.96 -1.67
C GLY A 75 -20.08 -8.03 -2.75
N ASP A 76 -19.57 -8.62 -3.84
CA ASP A 76 -18.72 -7.90 -4.79
C ASP A 76 -19.48 -7.05 -5.84
N ILE A 77 -18.87 -5.89 -6.11
CA ILE A 77 -19.12 -4.93 -7.20
C ILE A 77 -18.57 -5.46 -8.53
N SER A 78 -17.44 -6.15 -8.49
CA SER A 78 -16.70 -6.61 -9.67
C SER A 78 -17.36 -7.80 -10.39
N ARG A 79 -18.23 -8.56 -9.71
CA ARG A 79 -19.03 -9.67 -10.27
C ARG A 79 -20.43 -9.27 -10.78
N GLY A 80 -20.71 -7.98 -10.93
CA GLY A 80 -21.96 -7.49 -11.53
C GLY A 80 -23.14 -7.28 -10.56
N ARG A 81 -22.94 -7.46 -9.24
CA ARG A 81 -23.91 -7.05 -8.20
C ARG A 81 -23.70 -5.61 -7.69
N SER A 82 -22.80 -4.86 -8.32
CA SER A 82 -22.35 -3.52 -7.93
C SER A 82 -23.43 -2.49 -7.63
N THR A 83 -24.61 -2.62 -8.24
CA THR A 83 -25.66 -1.61 -8.17
C THR A 83 -26.71 -1.90 -7.11
N GLN A 84 -26.61 -3.00 -6.37
CA GLN A 84 -27.52 -3.25 -5.24
C GLN A 84 -27.24 -2.28 -4.09
N GLU A 85 -28.29 -1.63 -3.57
CA GLU A 85 -28.19 -0.67 -2.47
C GLU A 85 -27.53 -1.24 -1.22
N SER A 86 -27.71 -2.53 -0.95
CA SER A 86 -27.06 -3.24 0.16
C SER A 86 -25.53 -3.31 0.02
N VAL A 87 -25.03 -3.41 -1.21
CA VAL A 87 -23.59 -3.45 -1.51
C VAL A 87 -22.99 -2.04 -1.45
N ILE A 88 -23.71 -1.04 -1.99
CA ILE A 88 -23.30 0.37 -1.95
C ILE A 88 -23.26 0.89 -0.51
N SER A 89 -24.31 0.64 0.27
CA SER A 89 -24.37 1.06 1.68
C SER A 89 -23.24 0.43 2.49
N LYS A 90 -23.00 -0.88 2.35
CA LYS A 90 -21.88 -1.57 3.01
C LYS A 90 -20.53 -0.94 2.66
N ARG A 91 -20.33 -0.52 1.40
CA ARG A 91 -19.10 0.18 0.98
C ARG A 91 -18.96 1.55 1.63
N VAL A 92 -20.02 2.36 1.67
CA VAL A 92 -19.99 3.69 2.31
C VAL A 92 -19.66 3.57 3.80
N TYR A 93 -20.28 2.62 4.50
CA TYR A 93 -19.97 2.36 5.91
C TYR A 93 -18.56 1.82 6.12
N SER A 94 -18.10 0.91 5.26
CA SER A 94 -16.74 0.37 5.36
C SER A 94 -15.68 1.42 5.07
N MET A 95 -15.91 2.32 4.10
CA MET A 95 -15.03 3.46 3.80
C MET A 95 -14.95 4.43 4.99
N HIS A 96 -16.08 4.68 5.65
CA HIS A 96 -16.09 5.48 6.87
C HIS A 96 -15.27 4.80 7.99
N ALA A 97 -15.44 3.50 8.19
CA ALA A 97 -14.69 2.77 9.22
C ALA A 97 -13.17 2.75 8.93
N THR A 98 -12.77 2.74 7.65
CA THR A 98 -11.36 2.78 7.25
C THR A 98 -10.76 4.17 7.27
N ASN A 99 -11.58 5.23 7.32
CA ASN A 99 -11.09 6.61 7.35
C ASN A 99 -10.20 6.87 8.57
N THR A 100 -10.53 6.26 9.71
CA THR A 100 -9.70 6.33 10.92
C THR A 100 -8.32 5.70 10.71
N VAL A 101 -8.21 4.64 9.90
CA VAL A 101 -6.91 4.05 9.59
C VAL A 101 -6.10 4.98 8.68
N CYS A 102 -6.76 5.57 7.67
CA CYS A 102 -6.13 6.55 6.78
C CYS A 102 -5.63 7.78 7.54
N GLU A 103 -6.44 8.36 8.42
CA GLU A 103 -6.05 9.51 9.26
C GLU A 103 -4.80 9.22 10.10
N ARG A 104 -4.69 8.01 10.65
CA ARG A 104 -3.52 7.61 11.46
C ARG A 104 -2.28 7.34 10.61
N LEU A 105 -2.46 6.92 9.36
CA LEU A 105 -1.36 6.79 8.39
C LEU A 105 -0.89 8.17 7.89
N GLU A 106 -1.81 9.13 7.72
CA GLU A 106 -1.48 10.52 7.39
C GLU A 106 -0.67 11.19 8.50
N ASP A 107 -1.10 11.03 9.76
CA ASP A 107 -0.36 11.49 10.95
C ASP A 107 1.05 10.88 11.02
N LEU A 108 1.18 9.59 10.70
CA LEU A 108 2.47 8.88 10.70
C LEU A 108 3.38 9.34 9.55
N GLY A 109 2.80 9.56 8.37
CA GLY A 109 3.52 10.01 7.19
C GLY A 109 3.83 11.51 7.20
N ASN A 110 3.25 12.27 8.13
CA ASN A 110 3.28 13.73 8.17
C ASN A 110 2.84 14.38 6.83
N VAL A 111 1.91 13.71 6.14
CA VAL A 111 1.32 14.13 4.87
C VAL A 111 -0.15 14.37 5.13
N LYS A 112 -0.61 15.60 4.92
CA LYS A 112 -2.05 15.90 4.95
C LYS A 112 -2.60 15.88 3.53
N MET A 113 -3.63 15.07 3.32
CA MET A 113 -4.43 15.17 2.11
C MET A 113 -5.40 16.36 2.31
N ASP A 114 -5.30 17.37 1.45
CA ASP A 114 -6.18 18.54 1.51
C ASP A 114 -7.62 18.08 1.27
N ARG A 115 -8.53 18.43 2.18
CA ARG A 115 -9.88 17.86 2.29
C ARG A 115 -10.91 18.62 1.47
#